data_AF-A0A751DYG1-F1
#
_entry.id   AF-A0A751DYG1-F1
#
_cell.length_a   1.000
_cell.length_b   1.000
_cell.length_c   1.000
_cell.angle_alpha   90.00
_cell.angle_beta   90.00
_cell.angle_gamma   90.00
#
_symmetry.space_group_name_H-M   'P 1'
#
loop_
_entity.id
_entity.type
_entity.pdbx_description
1 polymer ?
#
loop_
_entity_poly.entity_id
_entity_poly.type
_entity_poly.pdbx_seq_one_letter_code
_entity_poly.pdbx_strand_id
1 'polypeptide(L)' 'MSGLKITLLQQPLVWMDGPANLRHFDRQLELVSGRDVIVLPEMFT' A
#
# COMPACT_ATOMS: atom_id res chain seq x y z
N MET A 1 -8.03 4.48 -25.96
CA MET A 1 -7.08 4.86 -24.89
C MET A 1 -7.15 3.80 -23.81
N SER A 2 -6.04 3.23 -23.35
CA SER A 2 -6.03 2.41 -22.13
C SER A 2 -6.07 3.34 -20.92
N GLY A 3 -7.04 3.16 -20.02
CA GLY A 3 -7.10 3.92 -18.77
C GLY A 3 -6.04 3.46 -17.78
N LEU A 4 -5.59 4.35 -16.89
CA LEU A 4 -4.66 4.05 -15.81
C LEU A 4 -5.42 3.57 -14.57
N LYS A 5 -5.14 2.35 -14.10
CA LYS A 5 -5.77 1.76 -12.91
C LYS A 5 -4.91 2.00 -11.68
N ILE A 6 -5.37 2.91 -10.82
CA ILE A 6 -4.68 3.29 -9.59
C ILE A 6 -5.40 2.67 -8.39
N THR A 7 -4.64 2.22 -7.40
CA THR A 7 -5.16 1.88 -6.06
C THR A 7 -4.50 2.75 -5.00
N LEU A 8 -5.32 3.37 -4.16
CA LEU A 8 -4.84 4.05 -2.95
C LEU A 8 -5.00 3.10 -1.77
N LEU A 9 -3.89 2.73 -1.13
CA LEU A 9 -3.89 1.80 -0.01
C LEU A 9 -3.75 2.57 1.31
N GLN A 10 -4.85 3.20 1.72
CA GLN A 10 -4.89 3.96 2.97
C GLN A 10 -5.05 3.01 4.17
N GLN A 11 -4.04 2.93 5.02
CA GLN A 11 -4.00 2.09 6.22
C GLN A 11 -3.49 2.92 7.41
N PRO A 12 -3.88 2.59 8.65
CA PRO A 12 -3.28 3.19 9.83
C PRO A 12 -1.81 2.78 9.94
N LEU A 13 -0.98 3.70 10.46
CA LEU A 13 0.45 3.47 10.68
C LEU A 13 0.74 3.28 12.17
N VAL A 14 1.62 2.33 12.48
CA VAL A 14 2.22 2.16 13.79
C VAL A 14 3.38 3.13 13.93
N TRP A 15 3.34 3.96 14.98
CA TRP A 15 4.37 4.97 15.22
C TRP A 15 5.72 4.33 15.58
N MET A 16 6.79 4.74 14.88
CA MET A 16 8.18 4.29 15.08
C MET A 16 8.39 2.76 14.98
N ASP A 17 7.51 2.02 14.30
CA ASP A 17 7.65 0.57 14.05
C ASP A 17 7.52 0.24 12.55
N GLY A 18 8.57 0.60 11.81
CA GLY A 18 8.81 0.23 10.40
C GLY A 18 8.45 -1.21 10.06
N PRO A 19 9.06 -2.19 10.76
CA PRO A 19 8.80 -3.59 10.49
C PRO A 19 7.33 -3.99 10.64
N ALA A 20 6.59 -3.42 11.61
CA ALA A 20 5.16 -3.70 11.75
C ALA A 20 4.36 -3.17 10.56
N ASN A 21 4.63 -1.94 10.12
CA ASN A 21 3.95 -1.36 8.97
C ASN A 21 4.26 -2.11 7.68
N LEU A 22 5.52 -2.48 7.44
CA LEU A 22 5.91 -3.27 6.27
C LEU A 22 5.19 -4.62 6.22
N ARG A 23 5.14 -5.37 7.33
CA ARG A 23 4.39 -6.64 7.39
C ARG A 23 2.89 -6.44 7.17
N HIS A 24 2.34 -5.33 7.63
CA HIS A 24 0.92 -5.01 7.44
C HIS A 24 0.62 -4.74 5.96
N PHE A 25 1.41 -3.89 5.30
CA PHE A 25 1.25 -3.58 3.89
C PHE A 25 1.50 -4.80 2.99
N ASP A 26 2.49 -5.63 3.30
CA ASP A 26 2.81 -6.84 2.53
C ASP A 26 1.59 -7.76 2.37
N ARG A 27 0.87 -8.04 3.48
CA ARG A 27 -0.37 -8.84 3.45
C ARG A 27 -1.50 -8.19 2.66
N GLN A 28 -1.60 -6.86 2.65
CA GLN A 28 -2.63 -6.17 1.86
C GLN A 28 -2.32 -6.25 0.36
N LEU A 29 -1.04 -6.15 -0.01
CA LEU A 29 -0.58 -6.19 -1.39
C LEU A 29 -0.82 -7.57 -2.04
N GLU A 30 -0.76 -8.66 -1.28
CA GLU A 30 -1.09 -10.02 -1.76
C GLU A 30 -2.48 -10.11 -2.42
N LEU A 31 -3.43 -9.27 -1.98
CA LEU A 31 -4.80 -9.27 -2.47
C LEU A 31 -5.01 -8.30 -3.65
N VAL A 32 -4.02 -7.49 -4.01
CA VAL A 32 -4.14 -6.47 -5.05
C VAL A 32 -3.59 -6.98 -6.37
N SER A 33 -4.44 -7.04 -7.39
CA SER A 33 -4.07 -7.42 -8.75
C SER A 33 -4.71 -6.51 -9.82
N GLY A 34 -4.10 -6.49 -11.01
CA GLY A 34 -4.61 -5.77 -12.17
C GLY A 34 -4.60 -4.24 -12.04
N ARG A 35 -3.63 -3.70 -11.28
CA ARG A 35 -3.40 -2.27 -11.09
C ARG A 35 -2.07 -1.89 -11.70
N ASP A 36 -2.01 -0.69 -12.25
CA ASP A 36 -0.79 -0.14 -12.86
C ASP A 36 0.05 0.59 -11.80
N VAL A 37 -0.61 1.23 -10.82
CA VAL A 37 0.03 1.99 -9.75
C VAL A 37 -0.69 1.75 -8.42
N ILE A 38 0.10 1.56 -7.36
CA ILE A 38 -0.38 1.52 -5.97
C ILE A 38 0.30 2.64 -5.21
N VAL A 39 -0.48 3.44 -4.49
CA VAL A 39 0.00 4.58 -3.69
C VAL A 39 -0.17 4.26 -2.20
N LEU A 40 0.89 4.42 -1.44
CA LEU A 40 0.93 4.24 0.01
C LEU A 40 0.90 5.60 0.73
N PRO A 41 0.57 5.64 2.03
CA PRO A 41 0.68 6.86 2.84
C PRO A 41 2.12 7.39 2.89
N GLU A 42 2.26 8.69 3.15
CA GLU A 42 3.55 9.29 3.50
C GLU A 42 4.09 8.68 4.82
N MET A 43 5.42 8.49 4.91
CA MET A 43 6.09 7.89 6.07
C MET A 43 5.51 6.53 6.49
N PHE A 44 5.14 5.67 5.53
CA PHE A 44 4.51 4.37 5.78
C PHE A 44 5.41 3.35 6.51
N THR A 45 6.66 3.69 6.81
CA THR A 45 7.60 2.87 7.60
C THR A 45 7.55 3.31 9.05
#